data_AF-A0AAV1LKR9-F1
#
_entry.id   AF-A0AAV1LKR9-F1
#
_cell.length_a   1.000
_cell.length_b   1.000
_cell.length_c   1.000
_cell.angle_alpha   90.00
_cell.angle_beta   90.00
_cell.angle_gamma   90.00
#
_symmetry.space_group_name_H-M   'P 1'
#
loop_
_entity.id
_entity.type
_entity.pdbx_description
1 polymer ?
#
loop_
_entity_poly.entity_id
_entity_poly.type
_entity_poly.pdbx_seq_one_letter_code
_entity_poly.pdbx_strand_id
1 'polypeptide(L)'
;MPYLYNKNDKNYLNKVMREEGFKVLLNIYKNYDRNGTIKILKKKIDSLKTTYFRELIKVKASRQTGAGTDNIYVPTLWYFDALNFLASPAEPCRQPVDSQVSTL
;
A
#
# COMPACT_ATOMS: atom_id res chain seq x y z
N MET A 1 -13.90 -3.58 4.80
CA MET A 1 -14.37 -2.84 3.59
C MET A 1 -13.30 -2.86 2.49
N PRO A 2 -13.02 -4.02 1.86
CA PRO A 2 -11.93 -4.14 0.88
C PRO A 2 -12.14 -3.28 -0.37
N TYR A 3 -13.39 -3.10 -0.80
CA TYR A 3 -13.82 -2.16 -1.85
C TYR A 3 -13.35 -0.69 -1.69
N LEU A 4 -12.80 -0.29 -0.54
CA LEU A 4 -12.18 1.04 -0.38
C LEU A 4 -10.73 1.12 -0.89
N TYR A 5 -10.03 -0.01 -1.01
CA TYR A 5 -8.60 -0.06 -1.36
C TYR A 5 -8.22 -1.15 -2.38
N ASN A 6 -8.95 -2.26 -2.43
CA ASN A 6 -8.68 -3.39 -3.31
C ASN A 6 -9.41 -3.22 -4.64
N LYS A 7 -8.66 -3.05 -5.73
CA LYS A 7 -9.20 -2.90 -7.10
C LYS A 7 -9.87 -4.17 -7.61
N ASN A 8 -9.53 -5.33 -7.05
CA ASN A 8 -10.08 -6.63 -7.43
C ASN A 8 -11.40 -6.94 -6.70
N ASP A 9 -11.82 -6.12 -5.74
CA ASP A 9 -13.13 -6.27 -5.09
C ASP A 9 -14.23 -5.90 -6.08
N LYS A 10 -15.24 -6.78 -6.24
CA LYS A 10 -16.39 -6.59 -7.12
C LYS A 10 -17.13 -5.25 -6.89
N ASN A 11 -17.06 -4.71 -5.68
CA ASN A 11 -17.71 -3.46 -5.29
C ASN A 11 -16.78 -2.24 -5.38
N TYR A 12 -15.54 -2.37 -5.86
CA TYR A 12 -14.58 -1.26 -5.95
C TYR A 12 -15.07 -0.10 -6.84
N LEU A 13 -15.86 -0.39 -7.87
CA LEU A 13 -16.46 0.62 -8.74
C LEU A 13 -17.83 1.11 -8.23
N ASN A 14 -18.38 0.50 -7.17
CA ASN A 14 -19.65 0.92 -6.60
C ASN A 14 -19.47 2.21 -5.78
N LYS A 15 -19.76 3.36 -6.42
CA LYS A 15 -19.60 4.69 -5.83
C LYS A 15 -20.38 4.84 -4.52
N VAL A 16 -21.63 4.36 -4.46
CA VAL A 16 -22.50 4.47 -3.28
C VAL A 16 -21.90 3.70 -2.11
N MET A 17 -21.52 2.44 -2.31
CA MET A 17 -20.90 1.64 -1.26
C MET A 17 -19.59 2.24 -0.75
N ARG A 18 -18.78 2.81 -1.65
CA ARG A 18 -17.54 3.49 -1.25
C ARG A 18 -17.80 4.73 -0.44
N GLU A 19 -18.80 5.52 -0.84
CA GLU A 19 -19.17 6.73 -0.11
C GLU A 19 -19.66 6.41 1.30
N GLU A 20 -20.51 5.39 1.46
CA GLU A 20 -20.91 4.87 2.78
C GLU A 20 -19.72 4.34 3.58
N GLY A 21 -18.83 3.58 2.97
CA GLY A 21 -17.62 3.10 3.65
C GLY A 21 -16.73 4.24 4.17
N PHE A 22 -16.56 5.31 3.38
CA PHE A 22 -15.82 6.49 3.84
C PHE A 22 -16.56 7.26 4.94
N LYS A 23 -17.90 7.27 4.98
CA LYS A 23 -18.67 7.85 6.09
C LYS A 23 -18.44 7.07 7.39
N VAL A 24 -18.43 5.74 7.34
CA VAL A 24 -18.11 4.90 8.50
C VAL A 24 -16.70 5.21 9.02
N LEU A 25 -15.71 5.25 8.12
CA LEU A 25 -14.34 5.60 8.51
C LEU A 25 -14.24 7.02 9.07
N LEU A 26 -15.00 7.97 8.53
CA LEU A 26 -15.03 9.34 9.05
C LEU A 26 -15.57 9.39 10.47
N ASN A 27 -16.62 8.62 10.78
CA ASN A 27 -17.16 8.56 12.13
C ASN A 27 -16.10 8.07 13.14
N ILE A 28 -15.29 7.08 12.76
CA ILE A 28 -14.18 6.60 13.58
C ILE A 28 -13.09 7.67 13.72
N TYR A 29 -12.73 8.31 12.60
CA TYR A 29 -11.70 9.37 12.57
C TYR A 29 -12.06 10.57 13.45
N LYS A 30 -13.35 10.90 13.56
CA LYS A 30 -13.85 12.00 14.39
C LYS A 30 -13.59 11.83 15.89
N ASN A 31 -13.30 10.61 16.36
CA ASN A 31 -12.84 10.40 17.73
C ASN A 31 -11.45 11.02 17.99
N TYR A 32 -10.64 11.16 16.94
CA TYR A 32 -9.31 11.77 16.99
C TYR A 32 -9.31 13.24 16.54
N ASP A 33 -10.14 13.56 15.55
CA ASP A 33 -10.25 14.91 14.98
C ASP A 33 -11.72 15.23 14.67
N ARG A 34 -12.37 15.94 15.60
CA ARG A 34 -13.80 16.27 15.52
C ARG A 34 -14.18 17.06 14.27
N ASN A 35 -13.25 17.84 13.73
CA ASN A 35 -13.44 18.68 12.54
C ASN A 35 -13.07 17.94 11.24
N GLY A 36 -12.77 16.65 11.34
CA GLY A 36 -12.49 15.80 10.20
C GLY A 36 -13.58 15.85 9.14
N THR A 37 -13.15 15.94 7.88
CA THR A 37 -14.01 15.80 6.70
C THR A 37 -13.59 14.58 5.88
N ILE A 38 -14.48 14.08 5.02
CA ILE A 38 -14.17 12.99 4.08
C ILE A 38 -12.94 13.34 3.24
N LYS A 39 -12.79 14.61 2.83
CA LYS A 39 -11.66 15.09 2.04
C LYS A 39 -10.34 14.96 2.80
N ILE A 40 -10.30 15.40 4.06
CA ILE A 40 -9.12 15.30 4.93
C ILE A 40 -8.78 13.82 5.18
N LEU A 41 -9.79 13.01 5.51
CA LEU A 41 -9.62 11.59 5.75
C LEU A 41 -9.02 10.87 4.53
N LYS A 42 -9.57 11.09 3.34
CA LYS A 42 -9.05 10.50 2.09
C LYS A 42 -7.59 10.90 1.87
N LYS A 43 -7.27 12.20 2.03
CA LYS A 43 -5.89 12.69 1.91
C LYS A 43 -4.94 12.02 2.91
N LYS A 44 -5.37 11.79 4.15
CA LYS A 44 -4.57 11.05 5.15
C LYS A 44 -4.36 9.59 4.75
N ILE A 45 -5.42 8.90 4.32
CA ILE A 45 -5.32 7.51 3.84
C ILE A 45 -4.36 7.42 2.65
N ASP A 46 -4.45 8.35 1.69
CA ASP A 46 -3.58 8.36 0.52
C ASP A 46 -2.11 8.66 0.89
N SER A 47 -1.88 9.53 1.86
CA SER A 47 -0.54 9.77 2.41
C SER A 47 0.03 8.50 3.06
N LEU A 48 -0.76 7.80 3.89
CA LEU A 48 -0.34 6.55 4.54
C LEU A 48 0.00 5.47 3.51
N LYS A 49 -0.86 5.30 2.49
CA LYS A 49 -0.62 4.37 1.37
C LYS A 49 0.68 4.70 0.65
N THR A 50 0.90 5.97 0.33
CA THR A 50 2.11 6.41 -0.39
C THR A 50 3.38 6.08 0.38
N THR A 51 3.41 6.38 1.69
CA THR A 51 4.55 6.05 2.56
C THR A 51 4.76 4.53 2.64
N TYR A 52 3.69 3.76 2.85
CA TYR A 52 3.75 2.30 2.89
C TYR A 52 4.32 1.72 1.58
N PHE A 53 3.82 2.14 0.41
CA PHE A 53 4.31 1.60 -0.86
C PHE A 53 5.77 1.93 -1.12
N ARG A 54 6.26 3.11 -0.69
CA ARG A 54 7.69 3.46 -0.76
C ARG A 54 8.54 2.52 0.10
N GLU A 55 8.11 2.25 1.32
CA GLU A 55 8.77 1.29 2.21
C GLU A 55 8.75 -0.13 1.62
N LEU A 56 7.60 -0.57 1.09
CA LEU A 56 7.45 -1.88 0.47
C LEU A 56 8.37 -2.05 -0.75
N ILE A 57 8.58 -1.00 -1.56
CA ILE A 57 9.53 -1.04 -2.68
C ILE A 57 10.96 -1.30 -2.19
N LYS A 58 11.40 -0.66 -1.10
CA LYS A 58 12.74 -0.89 -0.52
C LYS A 58 12.91 -2.32 -0.03
N VAL A 59 11.89 -2.85 0.66
CA VAL A 59 11.88 -4.27 1.09
C VAL A 59 12.00 -5.20 -0.11
N LYS A 60 11.19 -4.98 -1.15
CA LYS A 60 11.24 -5.79 -2.37
C LYS A 60 12.59 -5.70 -3.08
N ALA A 61 13.16 -4.50 -3.19
CA ALA A 61 14.47 -4.28 -3.80
C ALA A 61 15.58 -5.01 -3.06
N SER A 62 15.61 -4.93 -1.72
CA SER A 62 16.62 -5.63 -0.91
C SER A 62 16.59 -7.15 -1.06
N ARG A 63 15.43 -7.73 -1.38
CA ARG A 63 15.27 -9.16 -1.65
C ARG A 63 15.72 -9.57 -3.05
N GLN A 64 15.65 -8.66 -4.02
CA GLN A 64 15.99 -8.94 -5.42
C GLN A 64 17.49 -8.90 -5.67
N THR A 65 18.25 -8.10 -4.94
CA THR A 65 19.68 -7.86 -5.19
C THR A 65 20.62 -9.00 -4.75
N GLY A 66 20.10 -10.23 -4.57
CA GLY A 66 20.91 -11.42 -4.25
C GLY A 66 21.67 -11.35 -2.92
N ALA A 67 21.37 -10.36 -2.08
CA ALA A 67 21.99 -10.24 -0.78
C ALA A 67 21.47 -11.40 0.08
N GLY A 68 22.38 -12.16 0.70
CA GLY A 68 22.02 -13.24 1.63
C GLY A 68 21.00 -12.77 2.67
N THR A 69 20.31 -13.72 3.32
CA THR A 69 19.19 -13.46 4.24
C THR A 69 19.46 -12.39 5.32
N ASP A 70 20.72 -12.11 5.63
CA ASP A 70 21.17 -11.10 6.60
C ASP A 70 21.09 -9.63 6.11
N ASN A 71 20.83 -9.38 4.82
CA ASN A 71 20.85 -8.02 4.24
C ASN A 71 19.47 -7.52 3.76
N ILE A 72 18.38 -8.13 4.22
CA ILE A 72 17.03 -7.66 3.88
C ILE A 72 16.74 -6.34 4.60
N TYR A 73 16.28 -5.34 3.85
CA TYR A 73 15.86 -4.07 4.40
C TYR A 73 14.67 -4.24 5.35
N VAL A 74 14.83 -3.74 6.58
CA VAL A 74 13.76 -3.71 7.59
C VAL A 74 13.05 -2.35 7.52
N PRO A 75 11.72 -2.32 7.29
CA PRO A 75 10.94 -1.09 7.32
C PRO A 75 11.09 -0.36 8.65
N THR A 76 11.27 0.96 8.59
CA THR A 76 11.30 1.81 9.80
C THR A 76 9.92 2.27 10.25
N LEU A 77 8.89 1.97 9.46
CA LEU A 77 7.53 2.42 9.68
C LEU A 77 6.83 1.55 10.73
N TRP A 78 6.52 2.11 11.90
CA TRP A 78 5.92 1.35 13.01
C TRP A 78 4.56 0.70 12.69
N TYR A 79 3.84 1.23 11.69
CA TYR A 79 2.55 0.70 11.22
C TYR A 79 2.67 -0.07 9.90
N PHE A 80 3.88 -0.49 9.51
CA PHE A 80 4.10 -1.20 8.25
C PHE A 80 3.25 -2.47 8.15
N ASP A 81 3.31 -3.32 9.17
CA ASP A 81 2.57 -4.59 9.21
C ASP A 81 1.04 -4.38 9.22
N ALA A 82 0.58 -3.32 9.89
CA ALA A 82 -0.83 -2.94 9.92
C ALA A 82 -1.37 -2.57 8.53
N LEU A 83 -0.51 -2.14 7.60
CA LEU A 83 -0.87 -1.79 6.22
C LEU A 83 -0.57 -2.91 5.22
N ASN A 84 -0.09 -4.08 5.67
CA ASN A 84 0.30 -5.16 4.77
C ASN A 84 -0.85 -5.68 3.89
N PHE A 85 -2.11 -5.52 4.34
CA PHE A 85 -3.30 -5.85 3.56
C PHE A 85 -3.42 -5.05 2.24
N LEU A 86 -2.67 -3.95 2.08
CA LEU A 86 -2.59 -3.16 0.84
C LEU A 86 -1.70 -3.82 -0.23
N ALA A 87 -0.80 -4.72 0.16
CA ALA A 87 -0.03 -5.49 -0.80
C ALA A 87 -0.97 -6.48 -1.49
N SER A 88 -1.26 -6.23 -2.77
CA SER A 88 -1.96 -7.21 -3.61
C SER A 88 -1.14 -8.51 -3.66
N PRO A 89 -1.78 -9.69 -3.53
CA PRO A 89 -1.10 -10.97 -3.75
C PRO A 89 -0.69 -11.20 -5.22
N ALA A 90 -1.16 -10.37 -6.15
CA ALA A 90 -0.82 -10.45 -7.56
C ALA A 90 0.07 -9.28 -7.96
N GLU A 91 1.39 -9.48 -7.85
CA GLU A 91 2.34 -9.22 -8.93
C GLU A 91 3.70 -9.84 -8.55
N PRO A 92 4.21 -10.82 -9.35
CA PRO A 92 5.60 -11.20 -9.27
C PRO A 92 6.44 -9.96 -9.55
N CYS A 93 7.57 -9.83 -8.85
CA CYS A 93 8.57 -8.84 -9.21
C CYS A 93 8.82 -8.94 -10.73
N ARG A 94 8.51 -7.90 -11.51
CA ARG A 94 9.06 -7.79 -12.87
C ARG A 94 10.57 -7.80 -12.71
N GLN A 95 11.19 -8.93 -13.01
CA GLN A 95 12.63 -8.99 -13.10
C GLN A 95 13.05 -8.13 -14.30
N PRO A 96 14.07 -7.27 -14.15
CA PRO A 96 14.72 -6.69 -15.30
C PRO A 96 15.26 -7.87 -16.13
N VAL A 97 14.90 -7.93 -17.41
CA VAL A 97 15.61 -8.80 -18.35
C VAL A 97 17.00 -8.20 -18.52
N ASP A 98 17.98 -8.77 -17.83
CA ASP A 98 19.39 -8.46 -18.09
C ASP A 98 19.72 -8.91 -19.51
N SER A 99 19.82 -7.95 -20.42
CA SER A 99 20.43 -8.15 -21.73
C SER A 99 21.89 -8.55 -21.51
N GLN A 100 22.19 -9.81 -21.78
CA GLN A 100 23.54 -10.35 -21.86
C GLN A 100 24.37 -9.47 -22.81
N VAL A 101 25.35 -8.73 -22.25
CA VAL A 101 26.39 -8.10 -23.05
C VAL A 101 27.33 -9.22 -23.49
N SER A 102 27.21 -9.64 -24.74
CA SER A 102 28.15 -10.57 -25.36
C SER A 102 29.39 -9.78 -25.77
N THR A 103 30.47 -9.98 -25.04
CA THR A 103 31.82 -9.54 -25.42
C THR A 103 32.26 -10.32 -26.67
N LEU A 104 32.73 -9.60 -27.69
CA LEU A 104 33.70 -10.08 -28.67
C LEU A 104 34.94 -9.22 -28.56
#